data_AF-A0A8C3YE33-F1
#
_entry.id   AF-A0A8C3YE33-F1
#
_cell.length_a   1.000
_cell.length_b   1.000
_cell.length_c   1.000
_cell.angle_alpha   90.00
_cell.angle_beta   90.00
_cell.angle_gamma   90.00
#
_symmetry.space_group_name_H-M   'P 1'
#
loop_
_entity.id
_entity.type
_entity.pdbx_description
1 polymer ?
#
loop_
_entity_poly.entity_id
_entity_poly.type
_entity_poly.pdbx_seq_one_letter_code
_entity_poly.pdbx_strand_id
1 'polypeptide(L)'
;MWYVSTRGMAPRVDFEGALFSGYAPVGGLYVPEALPQLGTETLRQWSALSYPGLVKALCSLFIGPELIAKDDLNDLIDRAFSRFRCKEVVRLSRLRNGLNVLELWHGVTYAFKDLSLCCTAQFLQYFLEKRKKHIIVVVGTSGDTGSAAIESVQGAKNVDIIVLLPKGHCTKIQELQMTTVLRENVHVFGAGCVAQKMGLPIHLVVAVNRNDVIHRTVQRGDFSLSETVTPTLASAMDIQVPYNMERIFWLLSGSDSQMTRALMEQFERTQCVSVPKELHGLLSEAVTSESVTDEVITQTVRRCWEENQYLLCPHTAVAVSYHYQQRDRQQPRYGGQRGG
;
A
#
# COMPACT_ATOMS: atom_id res chain seq x y z
N MET A 1 2.79 -6.85 -26.91
CA MET A 1 3.26 -5.52 -26.43
C MET A 1 4.59 -5.71 -25.72
N TRP A 2 5.56 -4.82 -25.92
CA TRP A 2 6.83 -4.83 -25.19
C TRP A 2 6.85 -3.76 -24.09
N TYR A 3 7.68 -3.99 -23.08
CA TYR A 3 7.92 -3.10 -21.96
C TYR A 3 9.39 -2.72 -21.88
N VAL A 4 9.65 -1.44 -21.59
CA VAL A 4 10.98 -0.84 -21.53
C VAL A 4 11.23 -0.22 -20.16
N SER A 5 12.51 -0.14 -19.76
CA SER A 5 12.91 0.50 -18.50
C SER A 5 12.83 2.02 -18.60
N THR A 6 12.26 2.67 -17.59
CA THR A 6 12.24 4.14 -17.45
C THR A 6 13.63 4.77 -17.34
N ARG A 7 14.67 3.98 -17.03
CA ARG A 7 16.07 4.45 -16.93
C ARG A 7 16.94 4.06 -18.13
N GLY A 8 16.35 3.48 -19.18
CA GLY A 8 17.09 2.90 -20.30
C GLY A 8 17.98 1.72 -19.87
N MET A 9 18.84 1.25 -20.76
CA MET A 9 19.93 0.28 -20.48
C MET A 9 19.52 -1.12 -19.99
N ALA A 10 18.24 -1.48 -20.08
CA ALA A 10 17.77 -2.84 -19.83
C ALA A 10 17.18 -3.44 -21.12
N PRO A 11 17.30 -4.77 -21.33
CA PRO A 11 16.56 -5.43 -22.39
C PRO A 11 15.06 -5.15 -22.25
N ARG A 12 14.39 -4.94 -23.38
CA ARG A 12 12.93 -4.93 -23.40
C ARG A 12 12.42 -6.30 -22.98
N VAL A 13 11.31 -6.31 -22.27
CA VAL A 13 10.67 -7.53 -21.78
C VAL A 13 9.21 -7.56 -22.22
N ASP A 14 8.63 -8.74 -22.31
CA ASP A 14 7.20 -8.89 -22.50
C ASP A 14 6.45 -8.66 -21.17
N PHE A 15 5.12 -8.79 -21.17
CA PHE A 15 4.32 -8.60 -19.96
C PHE A 15 4.73 -9.54 -18.83
N GLU A 16 5.04 -10.80 -19.14
CA GLU A 16 5.46 -11.80 -18.16
C GLU A 16 6.80 -11.41 -17.53
N GLY A 17 7.77 -10.99 -18.34
CA GLY A 17 9.05 -10.48 -17.85
C GLY A 17 8.87 -9.27 -16.96
N ALA A 18 8.06 -8.29 -17.37
CA ALA A 18 7.77 -7.10 -16.56
C ALA A 18 7.14 -7.46 -15.21
N LEU A 19 6.20 -8.42 -15.21
CA LEU A 19 5.50 -8.89 -14.02
C LEU A 19 6.46 -9.51 -12.99
N PHE A 20 7.41 -10.34 -13.42
CA PHE A 20 8.35 -11.02 -12.51
C PHE A 20 9.60 -10.21 -12.16
N SER A 21 9.96 -9.20 -12.95
CA SER A 21 11.15 -8.39 -12.67
C SER A 21 10.98 -7.51 -11.44
N GLY A 22 9.77 -6.97 -11.20
CA GLY A 22 9.51 -5.98 -10.14
C GLY A 22 10.15 -4.61 -10.42
N TYR A 23 11.48 -4.60 -10.60
CA TYR A 23 12.28 -3.46 -11.06
C TYR A 23 13.09 -3.85 -12.30
N ALA A 24 13.31 -2.89 -13.18
CA ALA A 24 14.32 -3.03 -14.22
C ALA A 24 15.73 -2.91 -13.60
N PRO A 25 16.77 -3.48 -14.26
CA PRO A 25 18.15 -3.25 -13.90
C PRO A 25 18.46 -1.77 -13.59
N VAL A 26 19.30 -1.54 -12.58
CA VAL A 26 19.68 -0.18 -12.11
C VAL A 26 18.50 0.61 -11.51
N GLY A 27 17.47 -0.09 -11.02
CA GLY A 27 16.36 0.50 -10.24
C GLY A 27 15.33 1.27 -11.06
N GLY A 28 15.24 1.00 -12.37
CA GLY A 28 14.17 1.53 -13.23
C GLY A 28 12.84 0.79 -13.04
N LEU A 29 11.77 1.30 -13.64
CA LEU A 29 10.47 0.63 -13.71
C LEU A 29 10.16 0.24 -15.15
N TYR A 30 9.43 -0.86 -15.35
CA TYR A 30 8.95 -1.25 -16.67
C TYR A 30 7.66 -0.51 -17.02
N VAL A 31 7.65 0.11 -18.21
CA VAL A 31 6.48 0.80 -18.80
C VAL A 31 6.26 0.27 -20.22
N PRO A 32 5.02 0.28 -20.75
CA PRO A 32 4.79 -0.14 -22.12
C PRO A 32 5.59 0.74 -23.09
N GLU A 33 6.17 0.13 -24.12
CA GLU A 33 6.93 0.81 -25.19
C GLU A 33 6.11 1.93 -25.86
N ALA A 34 4.80 1.72 -25.97
CA ALA A 34 3.86 2.71 -26.47
C ALA A 34 2.52 2.59 -25.74
N LEU A 35 1.84 3.73 -25.53
CA LEU A 35 0.48 3.75 -25.00
C LEU A 35 -0.52 3.53 -26.15
N PRO A 36 -1.37 2.48 -26.08
CA PRO A 36 -2.45 2.28 -27.04
C PRO A 36 -3.37 3.49 -27.09
N GLN A 37 -3.68 3.98 -28.30
CA GLN A 37 -4.58 5.11 -28.50
C GLN A 37 -6.02 4.60 -28.65
N LEU A 38 -6.96 5.20 -27.92
CA LEU A 38 -8.37 4.84 -27.97
C LEU A 38 -9.14 5.88 -28.79
N GLY A 39 -9.84 5.42 -29.83
CA GLY A 39 -10.73 6.27 -30.63
C GLY A 39 -12.06 6.53 -29.92
N THR A 40 -12.76 7.60 -30.33
CA THR A 40 -14.08 7.96 -29.80
C THR A 40 -15.10 6.84 -29.96
N GLU A 41 -15.05 6.10 -31.07
CA GLU A 41 -15.95 4.97 -31.31
C GLU A 41 -15.73 3.84 -30.28
N THR A 42 -14.47 3.47 -30.05
CA THR A 42 -14.09 2.48 -29.03
C THR A 42 -14.57 2.90 -27.65
N LEU A 43 -14.37 4.17 -27.28
CA LEU A 43 -14.86 4.70 -25.99
C LEU A 43 -16.39 4.63 -25.87
N ARG A 44 -17.12 4.90 -26.94
CA ARG A 44 -18.60 4.76 -26.96
C ARG A 44 -19.00 3.31 -26.78
N GLN A 45 -18.38 2.38 -27.50
CA GLN A 45 -18.66 0.94 -27.34
C GLN A 45 -18.35 0.46 -25.92
N TRP A 46 -17.22 0.90 -25.35
CA TRP A 46 -16.77 0.49 -24.02
C TRP A 46 -17.59 1.09 -22.88
N SER A 47 -18.31 2.19 -23.12
CA SER A 47 -19.20 2.81 -22.13
C SER A 47 -20.33 1.89 -21.65
N ALA A 48 -20.68 0.86 -22.44
CA ALA A 48 -21.71 -0.12 -22.10
C ALA A 48 -21.16 -1.38 -21.40
N LEU A 49 -19.83 -1.50 -21.24
CA LEU A 49 -19.21 -2.67 -20.62
C LEU A 49 -19.39 -2.64 -19.10
N SER A 50 -19.54 -3.83 -18.51
CA SER A 50 -19.35 -4.01 -17.08
C SER A 50 -17.89 -3.69 -16.70
N TYR A 51 -17.64 -3.40 -15.42
CA TYR A 51 -16.28 -3.14 -14.96
C TYR A 51 -15.30 -4.28 -15.31
N PRO A 52 -15.60 -5.57 -15.04
CA PRO A 52 -14.74 -6.66 -15.50
C PRO A 52 -14.60 -6.72 -17.03
N GLY A 53 -15.67 -6.45 -17.78
CA GLY A 53 -15.63 -6.38 -19.24
C GLY A 53 -14.66 -5.31 -19.75
N LEU A 54 -14.67 -4.14 -19.12
CA LEU A 54 -13.76 -3.04 -19.44
C LEU A 54 -12.31 -3.40 -19.08
N VAL A 55 -12.08 -4.04 -17.93
CA VAL A 55 -10.74 -4.51 -17.53
C VAL A 55 -10.21 -5.54 -18.52
N LYS A 56 -11.02 -6.50 -18.96
CA LYS A 56 -10.64 -7.47 -20.01
C LYS A 56 -10.23 -6.78 -21.31
N ALA A 57 -11.01 -5.81 -21.75
CA ALA A 57 -10.73 -5.03 -22.96
C ALA A 57 -9.43 -4.23 -22.84
N LEU A 58 -9.21 -3.56 -21.71
CA LEU A 58 -7.98 -2.80 -21.43
C LEU A 58 -6.76 -3.72 -21.33
N CYS A 59 -6.83 -4.80 -20.56
CA CYS A 59 -5.73 -5.76 -20.41
C CYS A 59 -5.31 -6.36 -21.75
N SER A 60 -6.26 -6.62 -22.66
CA SER A 60 -5.98 -7.15 -24.00
C SER A 60 -5.15 -6.19 -24.88
N LEU A 61 -5.09 -4.90 -24.56
CA LEU A 61 -4.21 -3.95 -25.25
C LEU A 61 -2.74 -4.06 -24.81
N PHE A 62 -2.54 -4.51 -23.57
CA PHE A 62 -1.24 -4.56 -22.92
C PHE A 62 -0.65 -5.99 -22.87
N ILE A 63 -1.51 -7.00 -22.96
CA ILE A 63 -1.15 -8.42 -22.92
C ILE A 63 -1.54 -9.04 -24.25
N GLY A 64 -0.55 -9.45 -25.03
CA GLY A 64 -0.80 -10.10 -26.32
C GLY A 64 -1.35 -11.52 -26.17
N PRO A 65 -2.21 -11.98 -27.10
CA PRO A 65 -2.82 -13.31 -27.06
C PRO A 65 -1.79 -14.45 -27.14
N GLU A 66 -0.57 -14.17 -27.60
CA GLU A 66 0.57 -15.09 -27.61
C GLU A 66 1.09 -15.43 -26.19
N LEU A 67 0.89 -14.54 -25.21
CA LEU A 67 1.28 -14.75 -23.81
C LEU A 67 0.15 -15.39 -23.01
N ILE A 68 -1.04 -14.81 -23.11
CA ILE A 68 -2.26 -15.27 -22.44
C ILE A 68 -3.38 -15.30 -23.49
N ALA A 69 -3.91 -16.48 -23.78
CA ALA A 69 -5.02 -16.60 -24.73
C ALA A 69 -6.21 -15.77 -24.24
N LYS A 70 -7.02 -15.27 -25.17
CA LYS A 70 -8.14 -14.36 -24.84
C LYS A 70 -9.11 -14.97 -23.81
N ASP A 71 -9.43 -16.25 -23.96
CA ASP A 71 -10.34 -16.95 -23.05
C ASP A 71 -9.71 -17.12 -21.66
N ASP A 72 -8.42 -17.48 -21.59
CA ASP A 72 -7.67 -17.54 -20.34
C ASP A 72 -7.63 -16.16 -19.65
N LEU A 73 -7.38 -15.08 -20.40
CA LEU A 73 -7.37 -13.72 -19.87
C LEU A 73 -8.74 -13.34 -19.29
N ASN A 74 -9.82 -13.66 -20.00
CA ASN A 74 -11.17 -13.40 -19.52
C ASN A 74 -11.45 -14.16 -18.21
N ASP A 75 -11.09 -15.43 -18.16
CA ASP A 75 -11.27 -16.29 -16.99
C ASP A 75 -10.45 -15.80 -15.79
N LEU A 76 -9.21 -15.36 -16.00
CA LEU A 76 -8.36 -14.78 -14.96
C LEU A 76 -8.98 -13.52 -14.37
N ILE A 77 -9.51 -12.63 -15.20
CA ILE A 77 -10.17 -11.41 -14.74
C ILE A 77 -11.49 -11.72 -14.01
N ASP A 78 -12.27 -12.69 -14.48
CA ASP A 78 -13.50 -13.09 -13.79
C ASP A 78 -13.19 -13.69 -12.41
N ARG A 79 -12.15 -14.53 -12.31
CA ARG A 79 -11.68 -15.05 -11.02
C ARG A 79 -11.21 -13.94 -10.09
N ALA A 80 -10.45 -12.96 -10.60
CA ALA A 80 -9.94 -11.83 -9.81
C ALA A 80 -11.08 -11.04 -9.13
N PHE A 81 -12.19 -10.82 -9.83
CA PHE A 81 -13.32 -10.04 -9.30
C PHE A 81 -14.43 -10.89 -8.65
N SER A 82 -14.35 -12.23 -8.72
CA SER A 82 -15.40 -13.14 -8.20
C SER A 82 -15.75 -12.96 -6.71
N ARG A 83 -14.81 -12.47 -5.90
CA ARG A 83 -14.97 -12.29 -4.46
C ARG A 83 -15.37 -10.86 -4.05
N PHE A 84 -15.57 -9.96 -5.02
CA PHE A 84 -16.12 -8.64 -4.74
C PHE A 84 -17.58 -8.76 -4.32
N ARG A 85 -17.95 -8.05 -3.26
CA ARG A 85 -19.32 -8.12 -2.68
C ARG A 85 -20.34 -7.37 -3.53
N CYS A 86 -19.85 -6.42 -4.32
CA CYS A 86 -20.64 -5.57 -5.20
C CYS A 86 -20.51 -6.08 -6.64
N LYS A 87 -21.63 -6.32 -7.34
CA LYS A 87 -21.62 -6.82 -8.73
C LYS A 87 -20.97 -5.82 -9.68
N GLU A 88 -21.15 -4.53 -9.43
CA GLU A 88 -20.53 -3.47 -10.23
C GLU A 88 -19.01 -3.38 -10.01
N VAL A 89 -18.46 -4.05 -8.99
CA VAL A 89 -17.05 -3.98 -8.52
C VAL A 89 -16.68 -2.60 -7.98
N VAL A 90 -16.99 -1.55 -8.73
CA VAL A 90 -16.82 -0.13 -8.42
C VAL A 90 -18.17 0.57 -8.56
N ARG A 91 -18.52 1.42 -7.60
CA ARG A 91 -19.77 2.20 -7.62
C ARG A 91 -19.47 3.69 -7.70
N LEU A 92 -20.25 4.45 -8.47
CA LEU A 92 -20.18 5.91 -8.45
C LEU A 92 -21.34 6.47 -7.63
N SER A 93 -21.07 6.92 -6.41
CA SER A 93 -22.05 7.56 -5.55
C SER A 93 -22.12 9.05 -5.85
N ARG A 94 -23.26 9.48 -6.41
CA ARG A 94 -23.54 10.87 -6.75
C ARG A 94 -24.17 11.56 -5.54
N LEU A 95 -23.46 12.50 -4.96
CA LEU A 95 -23.85 13.28 -3.79
C LEU A 95 -24.35 14.67 -4.22
N ARG A 96 -24.82 15.47 -3.26
CA ARG A 96 -25.34 16.82 -3.53
C ARG A 96 -24.26 17.74 -4.08
N ASN A 97 -24.70 18.79 -4.78
CA ASN A 97 -23.82 19.87 -5.25
C ASN A 97 -22.68 19.37 -6.16
N GLY A 98 -22.97 18.37 -7.01
CA GLY A 98 -22.05 17.86 -8.01
C GLY A 98 -20.90 17.00 -7.47
N LEU A 99 -20.87 16.70 -6.16
CA LEU A 99 -19.85 15.83 -5.59
C LEU A 99 -20.11 14.39 -6.01
N ASN A 100 -19.14 13.73 -6.65
CA ASN A 100 -19.22 12.31 -6.99
C ASN A 100 -18.09 11.56 -6.27
N VAL A 101 -18.43 10.47 -5.58
CA VAL A 101 -17.48 9.60 -4.88
C VAL A 101 -17.42 8.27 -5.61
N LEU A 102 -16.23 7.91 -6.11
CA LEU A 102 -15.98 6.61 -6.72
C LEU A 102 -15.60 5.61 -5.62
N GLU A 103 -16.48 4.64 -5.37
CA GLU A 103 -16.33 3.62 -4.35
C GLU A 103 -15.45 2.46 -4.83
N LEU A 104 -14.23 2.40 -4.30
CA LEU A 104 -13.21 1.43 -4.71
C LEU A 104 -12.95 0.32 -3.66
N TRP A 105 -13.76 0.25 -2.61
CA TRP A 105 -13.52 -0.60 -1.42
C TRP A 105 -14.50 -1.77 -1.31
N HIS A 106 -15.11 -2.22 -2.41
CA HIS A 106 -16.05 -3.33 -2.37
C HIS A 106 -15.40 -4.72 -2.45
N GLY A 107 -14.06 -4.75 -2.49
CA GLY A 107 -13.28 -5.97 -2.34
C GLY A 107 -13.30 -6.52 -0.91
N VAL A 108 -12.66 -7.66 -0.70
CA VAL A 108 -12.71 -8.40 0.57
C VAL A 108 -12.02 -7.64 1.70
N THR A 109 -10.99 -6.85 1.39
CA THR A 109 -10.22 -6.12 2.41
C THR A 109 -10.74 -4.71 2.66
N TYR A 110 -11.78 -4.30 1.95
CA TYR A 110 -12.35 -2.96 2.02
C TYR A 110 -11.36 -1.85 1.65
N ALA A 111 -10.41 -2.16 0.77
CA ALA A 111 -9.43 -1.21 0.26
C ALA A 111 -9.32 -1.29 -1.26
N PHE A 112 -8.99 -0.16 -1.89
CA PHE A 112 -8.85 -0.07 -3.36
C PHE A 112 -7.75 -0.97 -3.94
N LYS A 113 -6.80 -1.41 -3.10
CA LYS A 113 -5.68 -2.27 -3.50
C LYS A 113 -6.15 -3.65 -3.98
N ASP A 114 -7.34 -4.08 -3.58
CA ASP A 114 -7.96 -5.33 -4.06
C ASP A 114 -8.13 -5.33 -5.59
N LEU A 115 -8.46 -4.18 -6.19
CA LEU A 115 -8.72 -4.07 -7.64
C LEU A 115 -7.51 -4.50 -8.49
N SER A 116 -6.30 -4.13 -8.07
CA SER A 116 -5.08 -4.48 -8.80
C SER A 116 -4.48 -5.78 -8.31
N LEU A 117 -4.35 -5.98 -6.99
CA LEU A 117 -3.63 -7.12 -6.43
C LEU A 117 -4.33 -8.45 -6.74
N CYS A 118 -5.66 -8.50 -6.77
CA CYS A 118 -6.39 -9.69 -7.19
C CYS A 118 -6.08 -10.06 -8.65
N CYS A 119 -6.02 -9.09 -9.56
CA CYS A 119 -5.63 -9.35 -10.96
C CYS A 119 -4.17 -9.80 -11.06
N THR A 120 -3.24 -9.10 -10.38
CA THR A 120 -1.82 -9.44 -10.37
C THR A 120 -1.59 -10.87 -9.88
N ALA A 121 -2.27 -11.30 -8.83
CA ALA A 121 -2.16 -12.65 -8.31
C ALA A 121 -2.65 -13.72 -9.30
N GLN A 122 -3.71 -13.45 -10.06
CA GLN A 122 -4.18 -14.36 -11.12
C GLN A 122 -3.12 -14.49 -12.23
N PHE A 123 -2.54 -13.38 -12.67
CA PHE A 123 -1.48 -13.41 -13.69
C PHE A 123 -0.22 -14.15 -13.20
N LEU A 124 0.21 -13.90 -11.96
CA LEU A 124 1.34 -14.60 -11.36
C LEU A 124 1.09 -16.11 -11.34
N GLN A 125 -0.08 -16.54 -10.85
CA GLN A 125 -0.43 -17.97 -10.80
C GLN A 125 -0.43 -18.60 -12.19
N TYR A 126 -1.07 -17.97 -13.18
CA TYR A 126 -1.11 -18.47 -14.56
C TYR A 126 0.29 -18.75 -15.11
N PHE A 127 1.22 -17.81 -14.97
CA PHE A 127 2.59 -17.98 -15.47
C PHE A 127 3.42 -18.95 -14.62
N LEU A 128 3.22 -18.98 -13.30
CA LEU A 128 3.92 -19.93 -12.42
C LEU A 128 3.50 -21.36 -12.68
N GLU A 129 2.21 -21.62 -12.92
CA GLU A 129 1.69 -22.93 -13.31
C GLU A 129 2.29 -23.38 -14.65
N LYS A 130 2.26 -22.49 -15.67
CA LYS A 130 2.84 -22.77 -16.99
C LYS A 130 4.34 -23.08 -16.91
N ARG A 131 5.07 -22.38 -16.03
CA ARG A 131 6.50 -22.58 -15.80
C ARG A 131 6.83 -23.71 -14.83
N LYS A 132 5.83 -24.29 -14.16
CA LYS A 132 6.01 -25.22 -13.02
C LYS A 132 6.97 -24.68 -11.97
N LYS A 133 6.83 -23.39 -11.65
CA LYS A 133 7.66 -22.68 -10.65
C LYS A 133 6.84 -22.34 -9.41
N HIS A 134 7.57 -22.05 -8.35
CA HIS A 134 7.04 -21.61 -7.07
C HIS A 134 7.78 -20.34 -6.64
N ILE A 135 7.09 -19.36 -6.06
CA ILE A 135 7.71 -18.15 -5.52
C ILE A 135 7.26 -17.87 -4.10
N ILE A 136 8.08 -17.10 -3.38
CA ILE A 136 7.74 -16.55 -2.07
C ILE A 136 7.70 -15.02 -2.22
N VAL A 137 6.55 -14.43 -1.90
CA VAL A 137 6.35 -12.98 -1.94
C VAL A 137 6.56 -12.42 -0.54
N VAL A 138 7.48 -11.47 -0.38
CA VAL A 138 7.72 -10.79 0.91
C VAL A 138 7.16 -9.37 0.84
N VAL A 139 6.23 -9.02 1.73
CA VAL A 139 5.53 -7.74 1.74
C VAL A 139 5.77 -7.01 3.06
N GLY A 140 6.41 -5.84 3.01
CA GLY A 140 6.36 -4.88 4.12
C GLY A 140 5.09 -4.04 4.04
N THR A 141 4.35 -3.90 5.14
CA THR A 141 3.10 -3.13 5.14
C THR A 141 2.89 -2.33 6.41
N SER A 142 2.03 -1.32 6.37
CA SER A 142 1.45 -0.63 7.53
C SER A 142 -0.05 -0.94 7.71
N GLY A 143 -0.63 -1.88 6.95
CA GLY A 143 -2.04 -2.23 7.02
C GLY A 143 -2.58 -2.80 5.70
N ASP A 144 -3.31 -1.98 4.94
CA ASP A 144 -4.13 -2.43 3.80
C ASP A 144 -3.36 -3.21 2.73
N THR A 145 -2.10 -2.83 2.44
CA THR A 145 -1.31 -3.53 1.40
C THR A 145 -1.07 -4.98 1.77
N GLY A 146 -0.80 -5.28 3.04
CA GLY A 146 -0.61 -6.65 3.50
C GLY A 146 -1.91 -7.43 3.46
N SER A 147 -3.01 -6.85 3.93
CA SER A 147 -4.34 -7.48 3.83
C SER A 147 -4.67 -7.84 2.38
N ALA A 148 -4.55 -6.89 1.46
CA ALA A 148 -4.90 -7.09 0.05
C ALA A 148 -3.95 -8.07 -0.66
N ALA A 149 -2.66 -8.07 -0.30
CA ALA A 149 -1.69 -9.02 -0.85
C ALA A 149 -1.94 -10.45 -0.32
N ILE A 150 -2.26 -10.62 0.96
CA ILE A 150 -2.65 -11.93 1.52
C ILE A 150 -3.90 -12.42 0.83
N GLU A 151 -4.92 -11.56 0.76
CA GLU A 151 -6.20 -11.91 0.16
C GLU A 151 -6.08 -12.34 -1.30
N SER A 152 -5.20 -11.71 -2.07
CA SER A 152 -5.05 -12.02 -3.49
C SER A 152 -4.39 -13.37 -3.77
N VAL A 153 -3.53 -13.85 -2.86
CA VAL A 153 -2.78 -15.11 -3.05
C VAL A 153 -3.16 -16.21 -2.05
N GLN A 154 -4.05 -15.97 -1.09
CA GLN A 154 -4.41 -16.97 -0.10
C GLN A 154 -4.97 -18.24 -0.77
N GLY A 155 -4.40 -19.41 -0.45
CA GLY A 155 -4.75 -20.68 -1.09
C GLY A 155 -4.18 -20.90 -2.49
N ALA A 156 -3.34 -20.00 -3.01
CA ALA A 156 -2.60 -20.22 -4.24
C ALA A 156 -1.61 -21.39 -4.08
N LYS A 157 -1.49 -22.22 -5.13
CA LYS A 157 -0.62 -23.42 -5.10
C LYS A 157 0.87 -23.13 -5.31
N ASN A 158 1.16 -22.04 -6.01
CA ASN A 158 2.50 -21.72 -6.51
C ASN A 158 3.11 -20.47 -5.85
N VAL A 159 2.43 -19.91 -4.84
CA VAL A 159 2.82 -18.67 -4.19
C VAL A 159 2.64 -18.80 -2.68
N ASP A 160 3.74 -18.66 -1.95
CA ASP A 160 3.71 -18.34 -0.53
C ASP A 160 3.82 -16.83 -0.33
N ILE A 161 3.21 -16.31 0.74
CA ILE A 161 3.33 -14.91 1.14
C ILE A 161 3.80 -14.75 2.57
N ILE A 162 4.79 -13.88 2.75
CA ILE A 162 5.35 -13.44 4.03
C ILE A 162 5.05 -11.95 4.19
N VAL A 163 4.21 -11.58 5.15
CA VAL A 163 3.89 -10.18 5.45
C VAL A 163 4.58 -9.72 6.71
N LEU A 164 5.32 -8.63 6.62
CA LEU A 164 5.99 -7.96 7.73
C LEU A 164 5.11 -6.77 8.18
N LEU A 165 4.50 -6.92 9.35
CA LEU A 165 3.57 -5.99 9.99
C LEU A 165 4.20 -5.32 11.22
N PRO A 166 4.45 -4.01 11.24
CA PRO A 166 4.94 -3.31 12.42
C PRO A 166 3.90 -3.36 13.53
N LYS A 167 4.23 -4.05 14.64
CA LYS A 167 3.32 -4.25 15.78
C LYS A 167 2.88 -2.91 16.34
N GLY A 168 1.57 -2.71 16.48
CA GLY A 168 0.99 -1.47 17.01
C GLY A 168 0.89 -0.30 16.01
N HIS A 169 1.28 -0.49 14.75
CA HIS A 169 1.29 0.55 13.71
C HIS A 169 0.24 0.34 12.61
N CYS A 170 -0.75 -0.51 12.85
CA CYS A 170 -1.94 -0.65 12.01
C CYS A 170 -3.19 -0.70 12.90
N THR A 171 -4.36 -0.44 12.31
CA THR A 171 -5.62 -0.58 13.05
C THR A 171 -5.87 -2.04 13.41
N LYS A 172 -6.67 -2.28 14.47
CA LYS A 172 -7.01 -3.65 14.86
C LYS A 172 -7.69 -4.44 13.76
N ILE A 173 -8.52 -3.78 12.94
CA ILE A 173 -9.19 -4.41 11.80
C ILE A 173 -8.17 -4.86 10.76
N GLN A 174 -7.21 -4.00 10.39
CA GLN A 174 -6.17 -4.36 9.43
C GLN A 174 -5.27 -5.49 9.97
N GLU A 175 -4.88 -5.43 11.25
CA GLU A 175 -4.14 -6.51 11.90
C GLU A 175 -4.92 -7.84 11.82
N LEU A 176 -6.22 -7.82 12.13
CA LEU A 176 -7.06 -9.01 12.08
C LEU A 176 -7.24 -9.52 10.65
N GLN A 177 -7.43 -8.65 9.67
CA GLN A 177 -7.49 -9.05 8.25
C GLN A 177 -6.25 -9.80 7.79
N MET A 178 -5.07 -9.49 8.35
CA MET A 178 -3.84 -10.21 8.04
C MET A 178 -3.66 -11.47 8.89
N THR A 179 -3.86 -11.37 10.21
CA THR A 179 -3.50 -12.43 11.17
C THR A 179 -4.56 -13.52 11.34
N THR A 180 -5.78 -13.31 10.83
CA THR A 180 -6.87 -14.31 10.93
C THR A 180 -7.03 -15.16 9.67
N VAL A 181 -6.21 -14.94 8.64
CA VAL A 181 -6.18 -15.78 7.44
C VAL A 181 -5.36 -17.04 7.73
N LEU A 182 -6.05 -18.11 8.09
CA LEU A 182 -5.44 -19.40 8.41
C LEU A 182 -5.32 -20.25 7.13
N ARG A 183 -4.32 -19.93 6.31
CA ARG A 183 -3.96 -20.68 5.08
C ARG A 183 -2.50 -21.07 5.14
N GLU A 184 -2.19 -22.27 4.64
CA GLU A 184 -0.84 -22.83 4.74
C GLU A 184 0.22 -21.94 4.07
N ASN A 185 -0.15 -21.29 2.97
CA ASN A 185 0.73 -20.43 2.17
C ASN A 185 0.81 -18.97 2.65
N VAL A 186 0.27 -18.66 3.84
CA VAL A 186 0.21 -17.29 4.39
C VAL A 186 0.97 -17.22 5.72
N HIS A 187 1.91 -16.27 5.81
CA HIS A 187 2.75 -16.07 6.98
C HIS A 187 2.81 -14.57 7.34
N VAL A 188 2.54 -14.20 8.60
CA VAL A 188 2.54 -12.79 9.06
C VAL A 188 3.48 -12.62 10.26
N PHE A 189 4.38 -11.64 10.20
CA PHE A 189 5.45 -11.39 11.19
C PHE A 189 5.50 -9.92 11.64
N GLY A 190 6.07 -9.64 12.81
CA GLY A 190 6.26 -8.28 13.35
C GLY A 190 7.43 -7.49 12.71
N ALA A 191 7.22 -6.29 12.16
CA ALA A 191 8.22 -5.59 11.30
C ALA A 191 9.27 -4.71 12.00
N GLY A 192 9.16 -4.39 13.31
CA GLY A 192 10.04 -3.41 13.96
C GLY A 192 11.54 -3.75 13.91
N CYS A 193 11.88 -5.05 13.98
CA CYS A 193 13.26 -5.52 13.92
C CYS A 193 13.78 -5.72 12.48
N VAL A 194 12.87 -5.80 11.51
CA VAL A 194 13.21 -6.02 10.09
C VAL A 194 13.50 -4.68 9.40
N ALA A 195 12.74 -3.62 9.71
CA ALA A 195 12.91 -2.30 9.10
C ALA A 195 14.23 -1.60 9.50
N GLN A 196 14.70 -1.77 10.75
CA GLN A 196 16.00 -1.25 11.19
C GLN A 196 17.17 -2.05 10.54
N LYS A 197 17.01 -3.37 10.33
CA LYS A 197 17.97 -4.24 9.61
C LYS A 197 17.97 -4.04 8.08
N MET A 198 17.00 -3.29 7.54
CA MET A 198 16.92 -2.92 6.12
C MET A 198 17.43 -1.50 5.83
N GLY A 199 17.93 -0.76 6.83
CA GLY A 199 18.64 0.50 6.62
C GLY A 199 17.82 1.80 6.72
N LEU A 200 16.62 1.78 7.33
CA LEU A 200 15.82 2.99 7.52
C LEU A 200 16.25 3.75 8.80
N PRO A 201 16.61 5.05 8.73
CA PRO A 201 17.14 5.81 9.88
C PRO A 201 16.02 6.30 10.79
N ILE A 202 15.31 5.35 11.40
CA ILE A 202 14.27 5.62 12.38
C ILE A 202 14.83 5.43 13.79
N HIS A 203 14.64 6.42 14.66
CA HIS A 203 14.97 6.30 16.07
C HIS A 203 13.79 5.61 16.77
N LEU A 204 13.96 4.35 17.12
CA LEU A 204 12.95 3.59 17.82
C LEU A 204 12.97 3.98 19.30
N VAL A 205 12.02 4.82 19.69
CA VAL A 205 11.78 5.17 21.09
C VAL A 205 10.88 4.10 21.70
N VAL A 206 11.43 3.36 22.65
CA VAL A 206 10.66 2.43 23.45
C VAL A 206 9.99 3.22 24.57
N ALA A 207 8.74 3.59 24.36
CA ALA A 207 7.86 3.99 25.44
C ALA A 207 7.37 2.71 26.12
N VAL A 208 7.43 2.66 27.45
CA VAL A 208 6.86 1.59 28.26
C VAL A 208 5.82 2.22 29.17
N ASN A 209 4.85 1.43 29.59
CA ASN A 209 3.92 1.83 30.63
C ASN A 209 4.55 1.56 32.01
N ARG A 210 3.72 1.34 33.03
CA ARG A 210 4.16 1.07 34.40
C ARG A 210 5.01 -0.22 34.55
N ASN A 211 4.99 -1.10 33.55
CA ASN A 211 5.86 -2.28 33.43
C ASN A 211 7.16 -1.88 32.74
N ASP A 212 8.00 -1.21 33.51
CA ASP A 212 9.10 -0.39 33.01
C ASP A 212 10.46 -1.10 32.95
N VAL A 213 10.47 -2.43 32.98
CA VAL A 213 11.71 -3.23 33.02
C VAL A 213 12.68 -2.85 31.91
N ILE A 214 12.17 -2.61 30.69
CA ILE A 214 12.98 -2.19 29.55
C ILE A 214 13.49 -0.76 29.71
N HIS A 215 12.74 0.14 30.35
CA HIS A 215 13.17 1.51 30.61
C HIS A 215 14.24 1.58 31.71
N ARG A 216 14.06 0.87 32.84
CA ARG A 216 15.05 0.79 33.93
C ARG A 216 16.35 0.15 33.48
N THR A 217 16.25 -0.87 32.63
CA THR A 217 17.41 -1.51 32.00
C THR A 217 18.18 -0.51 31.14
N VAL A 218 17.49 0.24 30.29
CA VAL A 218 18.12 1.17 29.35
C VAL A 218 18.70 2.41 30.05
N GLN A 219 18.05 2.90 31.11
CA GLN A 219 18.48 4.12 31.82
C GLN A 219 19.53 3.87 32.89
N ARG A 220 19.44 2.74 33.60
CA ARG A 220 20.19 2.50 34.86
C ARG A 220 20.88 1.15 34.90
N GLY A 221 20.78 0.33 33.84
CA GLY A 221 21.33 -1.01 33.80
C GLY A 221 20.61 -2.03 34.70
N ASP A 222 19.43 -1.68 35.20
CA ASP A 222 18.66 -2.51 36.14
C ASP A 222 17.67 -3.40 35.38
N PHE A 223 18.07 -4.66 35.15
CA PHE A 223 17.30 -5.71 34.47
C PHE A 223 16.63 -6.66 35.48
N SER A 224 16.03 -6.13 36.54
CA SER A 224 15.30 -6.91 37.54
C SER A 224 13.81 -7.05 37.18
N LEU A 225 13.31 -8.29 37.25
CA LEU A 225 11.90 -8.62 37.06
C LEU A 225 11.09 -8.14 38.27
N SER A 226 10.02 -7.40 38.02
CA SER A 226 9.01 -7.11 39.03
C SER A 226 8.25 -8.39 39.43
N GLU A 227 7.84 -8.54 40.69
CA GLU A 227 7.14 -9.77 41.13
C GLU A 227 5.80 -9.98 40.40
N THR A 228 5.16 -8.89 39.92
CA THR A 228 3.90 -8.94 39.19
C THR A 228 3.82 -7.87 38.10
N VAL A 229 3.25 -8.26 36.96
CA VAL A 229 2.93 -7.35 35.86
C VAL A 229 1.68 -6.53 36.21
N THR A 230 1.78 -5.20 36.09
CA THR A 230 0.70 -4.26 36.47
C THR A 230 -0.17 -3.91 35.25
N PRO A 231 -1.49 -4.23 35.23
CA PRO A 231 -2.34 -3.96 34.08
C PRO A 231 -2.48 -2.46 33.79
N THR A 232 -2.36 -2.06 32.53
CA THR A 232 -2.53 -0.65 32.11
C THR A 232 -3.47 -0.49 30.91
N LEU A 233 -3.87 0.76 30.61
CA LEU A 233 -4.67 1.12 29.41
C LEU A 233 -3.94 0.81 28.08
N ALA A 234 -2.63 0.53 28.14
CA ALA A 234 -1.79 0.08 27.03
C ALA A 234 -1.30 -1.36 27.29
N SER A 235 -2.24 -2.29 27.46
CA SER A 235 -2.02 -3.68 27.90
C SER A 235 -1.08 -4.51 27.03
N ALA A 236 -0.81 -4.09 25.80
CA ALA A 236 0.10 -4.77 24.86
C ALA A 236 1.60 -4.63 25.20
N MET A 237 1.94 -3.84 26.24
CA MET A 237 3.30 -3.44 26.61
C MET A 237 3.76 -4.01 27.99
N ASP A 238 2.99 -4.94 28.54
CA ASP A 238 3.15 -5.51 29.89
C ASP A 238 4.07 -6.78 29.89
N ILE A 239 5.38 -6.64 29.56
CA ILE A 239 6.31 -7.76 29.21
C ILE A 239 7.62 -7.76 30.04
N GLN A 240 8.26 -8.92 30.28
CA GLN A 240 9.37 -9.07 31.23
C GLN A 240 10.80 -9.46 30.75
N VAL A 241 11.03 -10.33 29.74
CA VAL A 241 12.42 -10.66 29.29
C VAL A 241 12.52 -11.01 27.79
N PRO A 242 13.46 -10.42 27.01
CA PRO A 242 13.69 -10.80 25.61
C PRO A 242 15.06 -11.49 25.38
N TYR A 243 15.03 -12.83 25.30
CA TYR A 243 16.18 -13.76 25.33
C TYR A 243 17.05 -13.92 24.05
N ASN A 244 17.10 -12.97 23.10
CA ASN A 244 17.74 -13.21 21.78
C ASN A 244 18.81 -12.21 21.32
N MET A 245 19.36 -11.36 22.20
CA MET A 245 20.28 -10.30 21.77
C MET A 245 21.67 -10.77 21.30
N GLU A 246 22.28 -11.78 21.93
CA GLU A 246 23.67 -12.15 21.61
C GLU A 246 23.80 -12.82 20.23
N ARG A 247 22.76 -13.54 19.80
CA ARG A 247 22.66 -14.18 18.47
C ARG A 247 22.61 -13.18 17.32
N ILE A 248 22.36 -11.90 17.60
CA ILE A 248 22.23 -10.83 16.61
C ILE A 248 23.58 -10.13 16.35
N PHE A 249 24.49 -10.10 17.32
CA PHE A 249 25.80 -9.42 17.17
C PHE A 249 26.86 -10.29 16.49
N TRP A 250 26.94 -11.57 16.82
CA TRP A 250 27.93 -12.49 16.21
C TRP A 250 27.64 -12.81 14.74
N LEU A 251 26.35 -12.81 14.34
CA LEU A 251 25.92 -13.17 12.98
C LEU A 251 26.10 -12.04 11.95
N LEU A 252 26.08 -10.77 12.38
CA LEU A 252 26.14 -9.61 11.49
C LEU A 252 27.56 -9.12 11.17
N SER A 253 28.57 -9.69 11.82
CA SER A 253 29.96 -9.35 11.60
C SER A 253 30.69 -10.35 10.69
N GLY A 254 30.00 -11.41 10.23
CA GLY A 254 30.63 -12.53 9.55
C GLY A 254 31.64 -13.30 10.41
N SER A 255 31.60 -13.13 11.75
CA SER A 255 32.63 -13.50 12.74
C SER A 255 33.81 -12.52 12.90
N ASP A 256 33.75 -11.29 12.37
CA ASP A 256 34.81 -10.26 12.52
C ASP A 256 34.45 -9.12 13.49
N SER A 257 35.11 -9.12 14.64
CA SER A 257 34.77 -8.24 15.77
C SER A 257 35.23 -6.77 15.64
N GLN A 258 36.11 -6.42 14.69
CA GLN A 258 36.63 -5.04 14.55
C GLN A 258 35.88 -4.22 13.50
N MET A 259 35.40 -4.85 12.43
CA MET A 259 34.64 -4.20 11.35
C MET A 259 33.25 -3.69 11.78
N THR A 260 32.63 -4.37 12.76
CA THR A 260 31.36 -3.97 13.39
C THR A 260 31.45 -2.59 14.07
N ARG A 261 32.66 -2.15 14.43
CA ARG A 261 32.93 -0.89 15.13
C ARG A 261 33.01 0.34 14.20
N ALA A 262 33.43 0.20 12.94
CA ALA A 262 33.71 1.32 12.03
C ALA A 262 32.52 1.73 11.11
N LEU A 263 31.61 0.79 10.81
CA LEU A 263 30.46 1.00 9.92
C LEU A 263 29.35 1.89 10.53
N MET A 264 29.32 2.03 11.86
CA MET A 264 28.34 2.88 12.55
C MET A 264 28.69 4.39 12.47
N GLU A 265 29.92 4.76 12.12
CA GLU A 265 30.40 6.16 12.20
C GLU A 265 30.21 7.00 10.91
N GLN A 266 29.92 6.41 9.73
CA GLN A 266 29.93 7.13 8.43
C GLN A 266 28.56 7.56 7.90
N PHE A 267 27.48 6.89 8.30
CA PHE A 267 26.12 7.12 7.81
C PHE A 267 25.46 8.37 8.41
N GLU A 268 25.99 8.88 9.52
CA GLU A 268 25.50 10.06 10.22
C GLU A 268 25.66 11.39 9.43
N ARG A 269 26.20 11.39 8.21
CA ARG A 269 26.79 12.63 7.63
C ARG A 269 26.09 13.38 6.48
N THR A 270 25.18 12.83 5.65
CA THR A 270 24.82 13.53 4.37
C THR A 270 23.34 13.56 3.91
N GLN A 271 22.35 13.55 4.79
CA GLN A 271 20.92 13.35 4.46
C GLN A 271 20.16 14.45 3.64
N CYS A 272 20.44 14.75 2.35
CA CYS A 272 19.53 15.61 1.53
C CYS A 272 19.73 15.59 -0.01
N VAL A 273 18.65 15.75 -0.82
CA VAL A 273 18.64 15.97 -2.30
C VAL A 273 17.45 16.88 -2.75
N SER A 274 17.62 17.66 -3.83
CA SER A 274 16.64 18.62 -4.42
C SER A 274 16.18 18.24 -5.85
N VAL A 275 14.94 18.62 -6.23
CA VAL A 275 14.31 18.33 -7.54
C VAL A 275 14.64 19.42 -8.58
N PRO A 276 15.00 19.06 -9.84
CA PRO A 276 15.28 20.03 -10.91
C PRO A 276 14.06 20.86 -11.37
N LYS A 277 14.30 22.13 -11.76
CA LYS A 277 13.26 23.12 -12.09
C LYS A 277 12.38 22.76 -13.30
N GLU A 278 12.95 22.10 -14.31
CA GLU A 278 12.22 21.69 -15.52
C GLU A 278 11.18 20.61 -15.21
N LEU A 279 11.52 19.67 -14.31
CA LEU A 279 10.61 18.62 -13.85
C LEU A 279 9.50 19.18 -12.96
N HIS A 280 9.82 20.20 -12.16
CA HIS A 280 8.84 20.92 -11.34
C HIS A 280 7.82 21.71 -12.18
N GLY A 281 8.25 22.30 -13.31
CA GLY A 281 7.36 23.02 -14.23
C GLY A 281 6.29 22.12 -14.84
N LEU A 282 6.70 20.97 -15.41
CA LEU A 282 5.78 19.98 -15.98
C LEU A 282 4.83 19.36 -14.95
N LEU A 283 5.31 19.13 -13.72
CA LEU A 283 4.48 18.63 -12.61
C LEU A 283 3.41 19.64 -12.18
N SER A 284 3.73 20.93 -12.18
CA SER A 284 2.83 22.00 -11.76
C SER A 284 1.75 22.33 -12.79
N GLU A 285 2.03 22.14 -14.08
CA GLU A 285 1.04 22.28 -15.17
C GLU A 285 0.06 21.10 -15.23
N ALA A 286 0.51 19.90 -14.82
CA ALA A 286 -0.28 18.68 -14.91
C ALA A 286 -1.10 18.37 -13.65
N VAL A 287 -0.69 18.85 -12.47
CA VAL A 287 -1.28 18.44 -11.19
C VAL A 287 -1.42 19.63 -10.24
N THR A 288 -2.63 19.84 -9.72
CA THR A 288 -2.86 20.69 -8.54
C THR A 288 -2.74 19.84 -7.28
N SER A 289 -2.01 20.30 -6.27
CA SER A 289 -1.88 19.62 -4.98
C SER A 289 -2.32 20.53 -3.83
N GLU A 290 -2.89 19.92 -2.79
CA GLU A 290 -3.25 20.58 -1.54
C GLU A 290 -2.94 19.65 -0.36
N SER A 291 -2.56 20.24 0.77
CA SER A 291 -2.37 19.53 2.04
C SER A 291 -3.53 19.86 2.97
N VAL A 292 -3.98 18.87 3.73
CA VAL A 292 -5.20 18.95 4.55
C VAL A 292 -4.87 18.52 5.98
N THR A 293 -5.27 19.29 6.99
CA THR A 293 -5.02 18.97 8.41
C THR A 293 -6.08 18.00 8.96
N ASP A 294 -5.79 17.35 10.08
CA ASP A 294 -6.71 16.41 10.75
C ASP A 294 -8.03 17.07 11.17
N GLU A 295 -8.00 18.34 11.54
CA GLU A 295 -9.21 19.13 11.84
C GLU A 295 -10.07 19.28 10.59
N VAL A 296 -9.45 19.59 9.43
CA VAL A 296 -10.18 19.73 8.16
C VAL A 296 -10.73 18.38 7.70
N ILE A 297 -10.00 17.28 7.89
CA ILE A 297 -10.49 15.91 7.63
C ILE A 297 -11.75 15.64 8.47
N THR A 298 -11.68 15.88 9.78
CA THR A 298 -12.80 15.62 10.71
C THR A 298 -14.01 16.49 10.38
N GLN A 299 -13.80 17.76 10.07
CA GLN A 299 -14.85 18.68 9.62
C GLN A 299 -15.47 18.23 8.29
N THR A 300 -14.65 17.74 7.36
CA THR A 300 -15.12 17.25 6.05
C THR A 300 -15.98 15.99 6.20
N VAL A 301 -15.56 15.05 7.06
CA VAL A 301 -16.36 13.86 7.39
C VAL A 301 -17.72 14.28 7.99
N ARG A 302 -17.72 15.19 8.97
CA ARG A 302 -18.94 15.72 9.59
C ARG A 302 -19.84 16.38 8.56
N ARG A 303 -19.31 17.30 7.76
CA ARG A 303 -20.07 18.03 6.73
C ARG A 303 -20.65 17.08 5.69
N CYS A 304 -19.89 16.08 5.24
CA CYS A 304 -20.41 15.10 4.28
C CYS A 304 -21.55 14.27 4.87
N TRP A 305 -21.45 13.89 6.14
CA TRP A 305 -22.54 13.22 6.85
C TRP A 305 -23.77 14.13 6.95
N GLU A 306 -23.62 15.36 7.42
CA GLU A 306 -24.73 16.32 7.57
C GLU A 306 -25.41 16.64 6.22
N GLU A 307 -24.62 16.92 5.17
CA GLU A 307 -25.16 17.29 3.86
C GLU A 307 -25.72 16.10 3.07
N ASN A 308 -25.11 14.92 3.16
CA ASN A 308 -25.35 13.79 2.25
C ASN A 308 -25.73 12.48 2.93
N GLN A 309 -25.66 12.40 4.26
CA GLN A 309 -25.77 11.14 5.03
C GLN A 309 -24.81 10.06 4.51
N TYR A 310 -23.62 10.51 4.06
CA TYR A 310 -22.60 9.66 3.48
C TYR A 310 -21.33 9.72 4.33
N LEU A 311 -20.95 8.57 4.91
CA LEU A 311 -19.78 8.48 5.78
C LEU A 311 -18.50 8.29 4.95
N LEU A 312 -17.58 9.24 5.07
CA LEU A 312 -16.28 9.17 4.42
C LEU A 312 -15.25 8.53 5.35
N CYS A 313 -14.33 7.74 4.80
CA CYS A 313 -13.09 7.43 5.50
C CYS A 313 -12.15 8.65 5.45
N PRO A 314 -11.16 8.75 6.37
CA PRO A 314 -10.23 9.89 6.41
C PRO A 314 -9.53 10.16 5.07
N HIS A 315 -9.11 9.11 4.36
CA HIS A 315 -8.44 9.24 3.06
C HIS A 315 -9.34 9.88 2.00
N THR A 316 -10.61 9.45 1.91
CA THR A 316 -11.56 10.04 0.96
C THR A 316 -11.93 11.46 1.38
N ALA A 317 -12.00 11.75 2.69
CA ALA A 317 -12.28 13.08 3.20
C ALA A 317 -11.20 14.11 2.80
N VAL A 318 -9.92 13.72 2.71
CA VAL A 318 -8.86 14.59 2.16
C VAL A 318 -9.18 15.04 0.73
N ALA A 319 -9.65 14.14 -0.13
CA ALA A 319 -10.03 14.52 -1.51
C ALA A 319 -11.32 15.34 -1.56
N VAL A 320 -12.31 15.00 -0.71
CA VAL A 320 -13.59 15.70 -0.66
C VAL A 320 -13.45 17.13 -0.10
N SER A 321 -12.48 17.38 0.79
CA SER A 321 -12.26 18.72 1.35
C SER A 321 -11.94 19.73 0.26
N TYR A 322 -11.18 19.32 -0.76
CA TYR A 322 -10.88 20.15 -1.93
C TYR A 322 -12.17 20.60 -2.64
N HIS A 323 -13.10 19.68 -2.90
CA HIS A 323 -14.40 20.02 -3.50
C HIS A 323 -15.17 21.06 -2.68
N TYR A 324 -15.23 20.86 -1.36
CA TYR A 324 -15.90 21.81 -0.47
C TYR A 324 -15.23 23.19 -0.45
N GLN A 325 -13.90 23.24 -0.42
CA GLN A 325 -13.17 24.51 -0.47
C GLN A 325 -13.39 25.26 -1.79
N GLN A 326 -13.40 24.57 -2.94
CA GLN A 326 -13.71 25.22 -4.22
C GLN A 326 -15.14 25.78 -4.24
N ARG A 327 -16.09 25.02 -3.69
CA ARG A 327 -17.49 25.47 -3.59
C ARG A 327 -17.62 26.70 -2.69
N ASP A 328 -16.95 26.70 -1.56
CA ASP A 328 -17.01 27.81 -0.60
C ASP A 328 -16.31 29.07 -1.16
N ARG A 329 -15.27 28.92 -2.00
CA ARG A 329 -14.65 30.03 -2.74
C ARG A 329 -15.56 30.62 -3.81
N GLN A 330 -16.43 29.81 -4.40
CA GLN A 330 -17.38 30.24 -5.44
C GLN A 330 -18.68 30.84 -4.89
N GLN A 331 -18.96 30.69 -3.59
CA GLN A 331 -20.10 31.37 -2.97
C GLN A 331 -19.81 32.88 -2.79
N PRO A 332 -20.67 33.79 -3.29
CA PRO A 332 -20.50 35.21 -3.06
C PRO A 332 -20.58 35.49 -1.55
N ARG A 333 -19.55 36.14 -0.98
CA ARG A 333 -19.59 36.67 0.38
C ARG A 333 -20.64 37.79 0.45
N TYR A 334 -21.90 37.43 0.68
CA TYR A 334 -22.93 38.42 1.02
C TYR A 334 -22.73 38.89 2.46
N GLY A 335 -22.51 40.18 2.63
CA GLY A 335 -22.85 40.89 3.88
C GLY A 335 -21.69 41.27 4.80
N GLY A 336 -20.82 42.18 4.37
CA GLY A 336 -20.18 43.11 5.31
C GLY A 336 -21.13 44.27 5.58
N GLN A 337 -21.87 44.22 6.69
CA GLN A 337 -22.60 45.35 7.24
C GLN A 337 -21.65 46.54 7.41
N ARG A 338 -21.84 47.61 6.63
CA ARG A 338 -21.48 48.96 7.06
C ARG A 338 -22.67 49.48 7.87
N GLY A 339 -22.60 49.33 9.18
CA GLY A 339 -23.46 50.04 10.13
C GLY A 339 -22.58 50.95 10.99
N GLY A 340 -22.98 52.22 11.10
CA GLY A 340 -22.35 53.25 11.93
C GLY A 340 -21.82 54.41 11.12
#